data_AF-A0A1C2HYK0-F1
#
_entry.id   AF-A0A1C2HYK0-F1
#
_cell.length_a   1.000
_cell.length_b   1.000
_cell.length_c   1.000
_cell.angle_alpha   90.00
_cell.angle_beta   90.00
_cell.angle_gamma   90.00
#
_symmetry.space_group_name_H-M   'P 1'
#
loop_
_entity.id
_entity.type
_entity.pdbx_description
1 polymer ?
#
loop_
_entity_poly.entity_id
_entity_poly.type
_entity_poly.pdbx_seq_one_letter_code
_entity_poly.pdbx_strand_id
1 'polypeptide(L)' 'MNQEAIDAEARKILQWSDEDFASGLITMLFLNVLEPKGIKELTVVVKDSVFTLGEGDPEKRLEKAKSALEAELNHRGNMR' A
#
# COMPACT_ATOMS: atom_id res chain seq x y z
N MET A 1 -11.05 -19.22 2.55
CA MET A 1 -11.09 -19.13 1.07
C MET A 1 -11.34 -20.53 0.53
N ASN A 2 -12.23 -20.69 -0.46
CA ASN A 2 -12.40 -21.96 -1.18
C ASN A 2 -11.32 -22.08 -2.28
N GLN A 3 -11.08 -23.30 -2.78
CA GLN A 3 -10.02 -23.58 -3.76
C GLN A 3 -10.16 -22.73 -5.04
N GLU A 4 -11.39 -22.51 -5.49
CA GLU A 4 -11.68 -21.70 -6.68
C GLU A 4 -11.18 -20.25 -6.55
N ALA A 5 -11.30 -19.65 -5.36
CA ALA A 5 -10.79 -18.29 -5.13
C ALA A 5 -9.25 -18.24 -5.15
N ILE A 6 -8.59 -19.29 -4.64
CA ILE A 6 -7.12 -19.40 -4.68
C ILE A 6 -6.64 -19.53 -6.13
N ASP A 7 -7.28 -20.40 -6.92
CA ASP A 7 -6.92 -20.64 -8.31
C ASP A 7 -7.19 -19.42 -9.19
N ALA A 8 -8.27 -18.67 -8.93
CA ALA A 8 -8.57 -17.42 -9.62
C ALA A 8 -7.49 -16.36 -9.36
N GLU A 9 -7.02 -16.24 -8.13
CA GLU A 9 -5.99 -15.26 -7.76
C GLU A 9 -4.62 -15.65 -8.35
N ALA A 10 -4.28 -16.95 -8.33
CA ALA A 10 -3.06 -17.45 -8.96
C ALA A 10 -3.03 -17.14 -10.48
N ARG A 11 -4.16 -17.28 -11.17
CA ARG A 11 -4.26 -16.93 -12.60
C ARG A 11 -4.06 -15.44 -12.86
N LYS A 12 -4.52 -14.56 -11.96
CA LYS A 12 -4.26 -13.11 -12.08
C LYS A 12 -2.78 -12.80 -11.93
N ILE A 13 -2.10 -13.42 -10.97
CA ILE A 13 -0.67 -13.24 -10.74
C ILE A 13 0.14 -13.69 -11.95
N LEU A 14 -0.27 -14.77 -12.63
CA LEU A 14 0.39 -15.24 -13.87
C LEU A 14 0.24 -14.27 -15.05
N GLN A 15 -0.67 -13.29 -14.97
CA GLN A 15 -0.85 -12.27 -16.00
C GLN A 15 -0.06 -10.99 -15.71
N TRP A 16 0.62 -10.90 -14.55
CA TRP A 16 1.40 -9.73 -14.18
C TRP A 16 2.66 -9.59 -15.02
N SER A 17 3.05 -8.34 -15.25
CA SER A 17 4.40 -8.06 -15.75
C SER A 17 5.45 -8.44 -14.69
N ASP A 18 6.71 -8.59 -15.10
CA ASP A 18 7.82 -8.80 -14.16
C ASP A 18 7.88 -7.70 -13.09
N GLU A 19 7.53 -6.47 -13.47
CA GLU A 19 7.57 -5.30 -12.59
C GLU A 19 6.45 -5.34 -11.55
N ASP A 20 5.23 -5.67 -11.98
CA ASP A 20 4.09 -5.83 -11.08
C ASP A 20 4.31 -7.00 -10.12
N PHE A 21 4.87 -8.10 -10.62
CA PHE A 21 5.21 -9.26 -9.82
C PHE A 21 6.28 -8.96 -8.77
N ALA A 22 7.37 -8.29 -9.17
CA ALA A 22 8.41 -7.86 -8.24
C ALA A 22 7.85 -6.87 -7.20
N SER A 23 7.04 -5.90 -7.63
CA SER A 23 6.43 -4.91 -6.73
C SER A 23 5.47 -5.54 -5.73
N GLY A 24 4.66 -6.50 -6.18
CA GLY A 24 3.76 -7.28 -5.33
C GLY A 24 4.52 -8.10 -4.29
N LEU A 25 5.56 -8.84 -4.70
CA LEU A 25 6.41 -9.61 -3.78
C LEU A 25 7.08 -8.73 -2.72
N ILE A 26 7.64 -7.59 -3.13
CA ILE A 26 8.33 -6.66 -2.23
C ILE A 26 7.34 -6.00 -1.26
N THR A 27 6.14 -5.66 -1.74
CA THR A 27 5.06 -5.17 -0.89
C THR A 27 4.67 -6.20 0.17
N MET A 28 4.54 -7.46 -0.24
CA MET A 28 4.20 -8.55 0.67
C MET A 28 5.31 -8.79 1.71
N LEU A 29 6.59 -8.71 1.30
CA LEU A 29 7.74 -8.79 2.20
C LEU A 29 7.74 -7.63 3.21
N PHE A 30 7.47 -6.42 2.74
CA PHE A 30 7.42 -5.25 3.60
C PHE A 30 6.35 -5.40 4.68
N LEU A 31 5.09 -5.66 4.28
CA LEU A 31 3.96 -5.73 5.20
C LEU A 31 4.07 -6.89 6.21
N ASN A 32 4.54 -8.05 5.76
CA ASN A 32 4.51 -9.25 6.62
C ASN A 32 5.79 -9.47 7.42
N VAL A 33 6.92 -8.88 7.00
CA VAL A 33 8.22 -9.17 7.60
C VAL A 33 8.91 -7.91 8.12
N LEU A 34 8.98 -6.85 7.32
CA LEU A 34 9.79 -5.68 7.66
C LEU A 34 9.05 -4.71 8.58
N GLU A 35 7.78 -4.42 8.27
CA GLU A 35 6.93 -3.52 9.07
C GLU A 35 6.74 -4.04 10.51
N PRO A 36 6.43 -5.33 10.75
CA PRO A 36 6.34 -5.87 12.11
C PRO A 36 7.67 -5.82 12.87
N LYS A 37 8.80 -5.76 12.17
CA LYS A 37 10.14 -5.60 12.76
C LYS A 37 10.53 -4.14 13.01
N GLY A 38 9.63 -3.20 12.75
CA GLY A 38 9.81 -1.78 13.04
C GLY A 38 10.30 -0.95 11.86
N ILE A 39 10.46 -1.52 10.66
CA ILE A 39 10.77 -0.74 9.46
C ILE A 39 9.52 0.03 9.04
N LYS A 40 9.56 1.37 9.10
CA LYS A 40 8.41 2.24 8.84
C LYS A 40 8.25 2.65 7.38
N GLU A 41 9.31 2.53 6.61
CA GLU A 41 9.36 2.97 5.22
C GLU A 41 10.34 2.11 4.43
N LEU A 42 10.00 1.83 3.18
CA LEU A 42 10.87 1.16 2.22
C LEU A 42 10.71 1.82 0.86
N THR A 43 11.78 2.39 0.31
CA THR A 43 11.82 2.85 -1.08
C THR A 43 12.49 1.77 -1.94
N VAL A 44 11.82 1.41 -3.03
CA VAL A 44 12.18 0.29 -3.90
C VAL A 44 12.38 0.81 -5.31
N VAL A 45 13.44 0.34 -5.96
CA VAL A 45 13.69 0.58 -7.38
C VAL A 45 13.54 -0.76 -8.10
N VAL A 46 12.58 -0.85 -9.01
CA VAL A 46 12.35 -2.03 -9.87
C VAL A 46 12.45 -1.56 -11.32
N LYS A 47 13.52 -1.96 -12.00
CA LYS A 47 13.87 -1.49 -13.35
C LYS A 47 13.84 0.05 -13.42
N ASP A 48 12.91 0.63 -14.16
CA ASP A 48 12.75 2.08 -14.36
C ASP A 48 11.70 2.71 -13.44
N SER A 49 11.12 1.93 -12.52
CA SER A 49 10.08 2.37 -11.58
C SER A 49 10.64 2.52 -10.16
N VAL A 50 10.23 3.61 -9.49
CA VAL A 50 10.55 3.85 -8.07
C VAL A 50 9.25 4.03 -7.30
N PHE A 51 9.08 3.28 -6.22
CA PHE A 51 7.93 3.43 -5.33
C PHE A 51 8.33 3.32 -3.87
N THR A 52 7.53 3.93 -3.00
CA THR A 52 7.75 3.97 -1.55
C THR A 52 6.57 3.32 -0.85
N LEU A 53 6.87 2.36 0.03
CA LEU A 53 5.92 1.69 0.91
C LEU A 53 6.05 2.26 2.32
N GLY A 54 4.92 2.37 3.04
CA GLY A 54 4.91 2.74 4.45
C GLY A 54 4.50 4.20 4.69
N GLU A 55 5.17 4.89 5.62
CA GLU A 55 4.79 6.24 6.03
C GLU A 55 4.97 7.32 4.94
N GLY A 56 5.98 7.14 4.08
CA GLY A 56 6.27 8.02 2.95
C GLY A 56 5.42 7.77 1.69
N ASP A 57 4.59 6.73 1.68
CA ASP A 57 3.70 6.38 0.56
C ASP A 57 2.79 7.60 0.21
N PRO A 58 2.89 8.15 -1.02
CA PRO A 58 2.12 9.32 -1.44
C PRO A 58 0.60 9.15 -1.28
N GLU A 59 0.06 7.95 -1.52
CA GLU A 59 -1.38 7.70 -1.42
C GLU A 59 -1.83 7.72 0.04
N LYS A 60 -1.11 7.00 0.91
CA LYS A 60 -1.38 7.02 2.36
C LYS A 60 -1.24 8.43 2.94
N ARG A 61 -0.29 9.22 2.46
CA ARG A 61 -0.12 10.62 2.86
C ARG A 61 -1.30 11.48 2.43
N LEU A 62 -1.80 11.28 1.20
CA LEU A 62 -2.99 11.97 0.72
C LEU A 62 -4.23 11.58 1.51
N GLU A 63 -4.42 10.30 1.82
CA GLU A 63 -5.54 9.82 2.65
C GLU A 63 -5.51 10.45 4.04
N LYS A 64 -4.35 10.42 4.72
CA LYS A 64 -4.20 11.07 6.04
C LYS A 64 -4.51 12.57 5.98
N ALA A 65 -4.06 13.26 4.94
CA ALA A 65 -4.35 14.67 4.75
C ALA A 65 -5.85 14.94 4.57
N LYS A 66 -6.55 14.11 3.77
CA LYS A 66 -8.01 14.20 3.60
C LYS A 66 -8.73 14.00 4.93
N SER A 67 -8.40 12.97 5.69
CA SER A 67 -9.02 12.71 7.00
C SER A 67 -8.79 13.86 7.99
N ALA A 68 -7.60 14.46 8.01
CA ALA A 68 -7.30 15.61 8.87
C ALA A 68 -8.15 16.84 8.49
N LEU A 69 -8.34 17.09 7.19
CA LEU A 69 -9.19 18.18 6.70
C LEU A 69 -10.67 17.96 7.06
N GLU A 70 -11.18 16.74 6.89
CA GLU A 70 -12.56 16.40 7.28
C GLU A 70 -12.79 16.57 8.79
N ALA A 71 -11.84 16.14 9.61
CA ALA A 71 -11.91 16.31 11.06
C ALA A 71 -12.00 17.80 11.45
N GLU A 72 -11.20 18.66 10.83
CA GLU A 72 -11.21 20.10 11.06
C GLU A 72 -12.53 20.76 10.61
N LEU A 73 -13.05 20.38 9.45
CA LEU A 73 -14.34 20.88 8.95
C LEU A 73 -15.50 20.50 9.89
N ASN A 74 -15.51 19.26 10.39
CA ASN A 74 -16.50 18.77 11.33
C ASN A 74 -16.38 19.45 12.71
N HIS A 75 -15.16 19.68 13.19
CA HIS A 75 -14.92 20.42 14.44
C HIS A 75 -15.44 21.86 14.35
N ARG A 76 -15.24 22.54 13.22
CA ARG A 76 -15.78 23.89 12.98
C ARG A 76 -17.30 23.93 12.83
N GLY A 77 -17.90 22.86 12.30
CA GLY A 77 -19.36 22.73 12.19
C GLY A 77 -20.05 22.64 13.56
N ASN A 78 -19.43 22.01 14.55
CA ASN A 78 -19.97 21.83 15.91
C ASN A 78 -19.78 23.04 16.85
N MET A 79 -19.07 24.09 16.41
CA MET A 79 -18.89 25.34 17.15
C MET A 79 -19.81 26.48 16.67
N ARG A 80 -20.77 26.18 15.78
CA ARG A 80 -21.84 27.10 15.35
C ARG A 80 -23.17 26.65 15.93
#